data_AF-A0A7X7SBE6-F1
#
_entry.id   AF-A0A7X7SBE6-F1
#
_cell.length_a   1.000
_cell.length_b   1.000
_cell.length_c   1.000
_cell.angle_alpha   90.00
_cell.angle_beta   90.00
_cell.angle_gamma   90.00
#
_symmetry.space_group_name_H-M   'P 1'
#
loop_
_entity.id
_entity.type
_entity.pdbx_description
1 polymer ?
#
loop_
_entity_poly.entity_id
_entity_poly.type
_entity_poly.pdbx_seq_one_letter_code
_entity_poly.pdbx_strand_id
1 'polypeptide(L)'
;MPSSSPPQLDQALQLETLLPFLIHHLHVGIIVHAPDTRILFANEHAARLLGFPPDQLIGKKPADLGFSLLRGDESPLPAADYPIQRVLETRQPLHALLAGVARPSSPERHWTMIHAFPEFSPPRHPLPHHRHLCRCHPA
;
A
#
# COMPACT_ATOMS: atom_id res chain seq x y z
N MET A 1 44.33 5.41 17.34
CA MET A 1 42.90 5.47 17.68
C MET A 1 42.12 5.51 16.39
N PRO A 2 41.49 4.41 15.93
CA PRO A 2 40.64 4.46 14.75
C PRO A 2 39.33 5.16 15.12
N SER A 3 39.04 6.22 14.36
CA SER A 3 37.85 7.05 14.45
C SER A 3 36.61 6.24 14.02
N SER A 4 35.74 5.92 14.96
CA SER A 4 34.42 5.33 14.72
C SER A 4 33.43 6.40 14.24
N SER A 5 33.37 6.61 12.92
CA SER A 5 32.18 7.19 12.27
C SER A 5 30.98 6.22 12.44
N PRO A 6 29.74 6.70 12.59
CA PRO A 6 28.74 6.00 13.39
C PRO A 6 27.99 4.90 12.61
N PRO A 7 27.70 3.75 13.25
CA PRO A 7 26.99 2.59 12.66
C PRO A 7 25.53 2.84 12.24
N GLN A 8 25.04 4.08 12.32
CA GLN A 8 23.63 4.44 12.05
C GLN A 8 23.35 4.74 10.57
N LEU A 9 24.35 5.20 9.80
CA LEU A 9 24.17 5.52 8.37
C LEU A 9 24.00 4.24 7.53
N ASP A 10 24.72 3.18 7.87
CA ASP A 10 24.65 1.88 7.18
C ASP A 10 23.30 1.18 7.40
N GLN A 11 22.73 1.28 8.62
CA GLN A 11 21.43 0.67 8.94
C GLN A 11 20.27 1.33 8.17
N ALA A 12 20.29 2.65 8.02
CA ALA A 12 19.28 3.37 7.24
C ALA A 12 19.35 3.00 5.75
N LEU A 13 20.56 2.96 5.18
CA LEU A 13 20.79 2.56 3.78
C LEU A 13 20.34 1.11 3.51
N GLN A 14 20.61 0.21 4.46
CA GLN A 14 20.19 -1.19 4.37
C GLN A 14 18.67 -1.32 4.35
N LEU A 15 17.95 -0.56 5.19
CA LEU A 15 16.49 -0.57 5.21
C LEU A 15 15.89 0.00 3.92
N GLU A 16 16.44 1.11 3.40
CA GLU A 16 16.01 1.71 2.13
C GLU A 16 16.18 0.78 0.94
N THR A 17 17.17 -0.12 0.98
CA THR A 17 17.40 -1.11 -0.07
C THR A 17 16.59 -2.39 0.14
N LEU A 18 16.41 -2.81 1.40
CA LEU A 18 15.70 -4.03 1.77
C LEU A 18 14.19 -3.92 1.51
N LEU A 19 13.58 -2.76 1.80
CA LEU A 19 12.13 -2.60 1.67
C LEU A 19 11.63 -2.79 0.22
N PRO A 20 12.19 -2.13 -0.81
CA PRO A 20 11.84 -2.41 -2.20
C PRO A 20 12.07 -3.87 -2.55
N PHE A 21 13.22 -4.44 -2.17
CA PHE A 21 13.53 -5.84 -2.43
C PHE A 21 12.42 -6.77 -1.91
N LEU A 22 12.00 -6.62 -0.64
CA LEU A 22 10.92 -7.44 -0.07
C LEU A 22 9.58 -7.21 -0.78
N ILE A 23 9.22 -5.95 -1.04
CA ILE A 23 7.95 -5.59 -1.71
C ILE A 23 7.85 -6.23 -3.10
N HIS A 24 8.97 -6.35 -3.82
CA HIS A 24 9.01 -6.91 -5.16
C HIS A 24 9.09 -8.44 -5.21
N HIS A 25 9.68 -9.09 -4.21
CA HIS A 25 9.94 -10.54 -4.24
C HIS A 25 9.01 -11.39 -3.35
N LEU A 26 8.28 -10.75 -2.42
CA LEU A 26 7.23 -11.45 -1.68
C LEU A 26 6.07 -11.78 -2.63
N HIS A 27 5.57 -13.02 -2.54
CA HIS A 27 4.42 -13.49 -3.31
C HIS A 27 3.09 -12.94 -2.77
N VAL A 28 3.05 -11.64 -2.48
CA VAL A 28 1.91 -10.92 -1.90
C VAL A 28 1.62 -9.71 -2.77
N GLY A 29 0.36 -9.51 -3.12
CA GLY A 29 -0.10 -8.28 -3.76
C GLY A 29 -0.20 -7.15 -2.73
N ILE A 30 0.49 -6.05 -2.99
CA ILE A 30 0.45 -4.84 -2.16
C ILE A 30 -0.16 -3.72 -2.98
N ILE A 31 -1.19 -3.07 -2.43
CA ILE A 31 -1.84 -1.90 -3.02
C ILE A 31 -1.96 -0.83 -1.94
N VAL A 32 -1.57 0.40 -2.27
CA VAL A 32 -1.76 1.58 -1.43
C VAL A 32 -2.79 2.48 -2.09
N HIS A 33 -3.78 2.92 -1.31
CA HIS A 33 -4.83 3.81 -1.78
C HIS A 33 -4.70 5.21 -1.17
N ALA A 34 -5.09 6.22 -1.94
CA ALA A 34 -5.36 7.57 -1.46
C ALA A 34 -6.68 7.62 -0.66
N PRO A 35 -6.94 8.68 0.12
CA PRO A 35 -8.20 8.85 0.84
C PRO A 35 -9.45 8.87 -0.05
N ASP A 36 -9.29 9.23 -1.33
CA ASP A 36 -10.35 9.21 -2.35
C ASP A 36 -10.46 7.87 -3.10
N THR A 37 -9.80 6.84 -2.58
CA THR A 37 -9.72 5.45 -3.05
C THR A 37 -8.87 5.21 -4.31
N ARG A 38 -8.23 6.23 -4.88
CA ARG A 38 -7.34 6.03 -6.04
C ARG A 38 -6.11 5.22 -5.63
N ILE A 39 -5.64 4.33 -6.50
CA ILE A 39 -4.43 3.55 -6.26
C ILE A 39 -3.20 4.47 -6.41
N LEU A 40 -2.39 4.59 -5.37
CA LEU A 40 -1.12 5.33 -5.35
C LEU A 40 0.07 4.43 -5.69
N PHE A 41 -0.02 3.16 -5.31
CA PHE A 41 1.01 2.17 -5.53
C PHE A 41 0.38 0.79 -5.70
N ALA A 42 0.93 -0.01 -6.60
CA ALA A 42 0.66 -1.43 -6.70
C ALA A 42 1.96 -2.15 -7.08
N ASN A 43 2.35 -3.18 -6.33
CA ASN A 43 3.49 -4.01 -6.73
C ASN A 43 3.09 -4.94 -7.88
N GLU A 44 4.08 -5.58 -8.51
CA GLU A 44 3.83 -6.47 -9.65
C GLU A 44 2.90 -7.64 -9.32
N HIS A 45 2.96 -8.16 -8.09
CA HIS A 45 2.09 -9.25 -7.66
C HIS A 45 0.62 -8.82 -7.59
N ALA A 46 0.33 -7.61 -7.09
CA ALA A 46 -1.01 -7.05 -7.13
C ALA A 46 -1.49 -6.82 -8.57
N ALA A 47 -0.61 -6.30 -9.42
CA ALA A 47 -0.89 -6.06 -10.83
C ALA A 47 -1.23 -7.37 -11.58
N ARG A 48 -0.44 -8.42 -11.38
CA ARG A 48 -0.71 -9.78 -11.89
C ARG A 48 -2.03 -10.36 -11.37
N LEU A 49 -2.29 -10.22 -10.07
CA LEU A 49 -3.53 -10.70 -9.44
C LEU A 49 -4.76 -10.01 -10.04
N LEU A 50 -4.71 -8.70 -10.24
CA LEU A 50 -5.81 -7.92 -10.83
C LEU A 50 -5.88 -8.04 -12.36
N GLY A 51 -4.80 -8.48 -13.02
CA GLY A 51 -4.71 -8.64 -14.48
C GLY A 51 -4.45 -7.35 -15.24
N PHE A 52 -3.73 -6.40 -14.63
CA PHE A 52 -3.36 -5.13 -15.24
C PHE A 52 -1.85 -4.93 -15.21
N PRO A 53 -1.27 -4.18 -16.16
CA PRO A 53 0.05 -3.57 -15.96
C PRO A 53 0.02 -2.61 -14.75
N PRO A 54 1.08 -2.53 -13.93
CA PRO A 54 1.11 -1.67 -12.74
C PRO A 54 0.74 -0.21 -13.04
N ASP A 55 1.25 0.32 -14.14
CA ASP A 55 1.06 1.66 -14.68
C ASP A 55 -0.39 1.95 -15.12
N GLN A 56 -1.20 0.92 -15.38
CA GLN A 56 -2.64 1.10 -15.63
C GLN A 56 -3.47 1.13 -14.34
N LEU A 57 -2.91 0.71 -13.21
CA LEU A 57 -3.60 0.78 -11.91
C LEU A 57 -3.48 2.16 -11.27
N ILE A 58 -2.33 2.81 -11.41
CA ILE A 58 -2.03 4.07 -10.71
C ILE A 58 -3.04 5.16 -11.10
N GLY A 59 -3.59 5.83 -10.09
CA GLY A 59 -4.58 6.89 -10.24
C GLY A 59 -6.02 6.41 -10.49
N LYS A 60 -6.24 5.11 -10.73
CA LYS A 60 -7.57 4.53 -10.93
C LYS A 60 -8.21 4.16 -9.61
N LYS A 61 -9.54 4.17 -9.57
CA LYS A 61 -10.33 3.56 -8.49
C LYS A 61 -10.66 2.12 -8.85
N PRO A 62 -10.93 1.23 -7.87
CA PRO A 62 -11.39 -0.12 -8.15
C PRO A 62 -12.59 -0.18 -9.11
N ALA A 63 -13.52 0.79 -9.00
CA ALA A 63 -14.68 0.91 -9.88
C ALA A 63 -14.33 1.19 -11.36
N ASP A 64 -13.17 1.76 -11.65
CA ASP A 64 -12.73 2.12 -13.00
C ASP A 64 -12.03 0.96 -13.72
N LEU A 65 -11.62 -0.08 -12.97
CA LEU A 65 -10.73 -1.14 -13.45
C LEU A 65 -11.50 -2.37 -13.95
N GLY A 66 -12.83 -2.41 -13.88
CA GLY A 66 -13.65 -3.49 -14.43
C GLY A 66 -13.51 -4.87 -13.75
N PHE A 67 -12.51 -5.07 -12.89
CA PHE A 67 -12.45 -6.27 -12.04
C PHE A 67 -13.53 -6.22 -10.95
N SER A 68 -13.98 -7.38 -10.52
CA SER A 68 -14.91 -7.52 -9.40
C SER A 68 -14.31 -8.42 -8.33
N LEU A 69 -14.55 -8.08 -7.06
CA LEU A 69 -14.30 -9.00 -5.96
C LEU A 69 -15.53 -9.90 -5.80
N LEU A 70 -15.28 -11.15 -5.43
CA LEU A 70 -16.30 -12.17 -5.21
C LEU A 70 -16.25 -12.66 -3.77
N ARG A 71 -17.40 -13.05 -3.24
CA ARG A 71 -17.55 -13.77 -1.97
C ARG A 71 -17.19 -15.25 -2.17
N GLY A 72 -17.10 -16.00 -1.07
CA GLY A 72 -16.80 -17.44 -1.06
C GLY A 72 -17.76 -18.31 -1.87
N ASP A 73 -18.98 -17.83 -2.10
CA ASP A 73 -20.01 -18.47 -2.93
C ASP A 73 -19.99 -17.99 -4.40
N GLU A 74 -18.93 -17.30 -4.80
CA GLU A 74 -18.73 -16.67 -6.12
C GLU A 74 -19.69 -15.53 -6.47
N SER A 75 -20.56 -15.12 -5.55
CA SER A 75 -21.39 -13.93 -5.77
C SER A 75 -20.56 -12.65 -5.72
N PRO A 76 -20.89 -11.60 -6.51
CA PRO A 76 -20.17 -10.34 -6.47
C PRO A 76 -20.20 -9.71 -5.08
N LEU A 77 -19.04 -9.27 -4.61
CA LEU A 77 -18.92 -8.47 -3.40
C LEU A 77 -19.45 -7.05 -3.72
N PRO A 78 -20.38 -6.49 -2.93
CA PRO A 78 -20.82 -5.11 -3.12
C PRO A 78 -19.65 -4.12 -2.95
N ALA A 79 -19.68 -3.00 -3.66
CA ALA A 79 -18.62 -1.99 -3.57
C ALA A 79 -18.39 -1.48 -2.12
N ALA A 80 -19.46 -1.33 -1.32
CA ALA A 80 -19.38 -0.96 0.10
C ALA A 80 -18.64 -2.01 0.95
N ASP A 81 -18.65 -3.27 0.53
CA ASP A 81 -17.95 -4.36 1.18
C ASP A 81 -16.50 -4.53 0.70
N TYR A 82 -16.03 -3.72 -0.27
CA TYR A 82 -14.65 -3.79 -0.71
C TYR A 82 -13.70 -3.41 0.44
N PRO A 83 -12.50 -4.03 0.53
CA PRO A 83 -11.55 -3.81 1.61
C PRO A 83 -11.28 -2.33 1.92
N ILE A 84 -11.07 -1.52 0.87
CA ILE A 84 -10.79 -0.09 1.03
C ILE A 84 -11.99 0.67 1.59
N GLN A 85 -13.22 0.37 1.15
CA GLN A 85 -14.42 1.03 1.65
C GLN A 85 -14.65 0.68 3.13
N ARG A 86 -14.54 -0.61 3.47
CA ARG A 86 -14.69 -1.09 4.86
C ARG A 86 -13.68 -0.44 5.80
N VAL A 87 -12.42 -0.32 5.40
CA VAL A 87 -11.39 0.32 6.21
C VAL A 87 -11.61 1.84 6.33
N LEU A 88 -12.03 2.52 5.27
CA LEU A 88 -12.32 3.96 5.31
C LEU A 88 -13.54 4.29 6.18
N GLU A 89 -14.62 3.52 6.06
CA GLU A 89 -15.86 3.70 6.82
C GLU A 89 -15.66 3.41 8.30
N THR A 90 -15.05 2.27 8.63
CA THR A 90 -14.90 1.83 10.03
C THR A 90 -13.72 2.49 10.73
N ARG A 91 -12.73 2.98 9.97
CA ARG A 91 -11.41 3.42 10.47
C ARG A 91 -10.68 2.34 11.27
N GLN A 92 -11.04 1.07 11.05
CA GLN A 92 -10.43 -0.08 11.71
C GLN A 92 -9.71 -0.96 10.68
N PRO A 93 -8.65 -1.68 11.10
CA PRO A 93 -8.06 -2.72 10.28
C PRO A 93 -9.08 -3.79 9.87
N LEU A 94 -9.01 -4.20 8.61
CA LEU A 94 -9.67 -5.39 8.11
C LEU A 94 -8.67 -6.54 8.11
N HIS A 95 -9.00 -7.61 8.81
CA HIS A 95 -8.20 -8.82 8.87
C HIS A 95 -8.86 -9.96 8.10
N ALA A 96 -8.10 -10.61 7.21
CA ALA A 96 -8.43 -11.88 6.60
C ALA A 96 -9.78 -11.95 5.87
N LEU A 97 -9.99 -11.06 4.89
CA LEU A 97 -11.08 -11.23 3.93
C LEU A 97 -10.66 -12.20 2.83
N LEU A 98 -11.26 -13.39 2.79
CA LEU A 98 -11.17 -14.26 1.62
C LEU A 98 -12.05 -13.72 0.50
N ALA A 99 -11.44 -13.35 -0.63
CA ALA A 99 -12.16 -12.86 -1.80
C ALA A 99 -11.64 -13.48 -3.10
N GLY A 100 -12.55 -13.76 -4.01
CA GLY A 100 -12.20 -14.11 -5.39
C GLY A 100 -11.99 -12.85 -6.22
N VAL A 101 -11.02 -12.84 -7.12
CA VAL A 101 -10.80 -11.77 -8.09
C VAL A 101 -11.30 -12.25 -9.45
N ALA A 102 -12.35 -11.61 -9.95
CA ALA A 102 -12.88 -11.80 -11.30
C ALA A 102 -12.36 -10.68 -12.22
N ARG A 103 -11.61 -11.07 -13.25
CA ARG A 103 -11.00 -10.14 -14.20
C ARG A 103 -11.82 -10.11 -15.50
N PRO A 104 -11.96 -8.96 -16.19
CA PRO A 104 -12.65 -8.90 -17.48
C PRO A 104 -11.97 -9.75 -18.55
N SER A 105 -10.64 -9.83 -18.50
CA SER A 105 -9.78 -10.46 -19.50
C SER A 105 -9.67 -11.99 -19.37
N SER A 106 -10.24 -12.60 -18.32
CA SER A 106 -10.04 -14.01 -18.02
C SER A 106 -11.23 -14.63 -17.28
N PRO A 107 -11.68 -15.84 -17.68
CA PRO A 107 -12.72 -16.56 -16.95
C PRO A 107 -12.21 -17.11 -15.60
N GLU A 108 -10.89 -17.22 -15.42
CA GLU A 108 -10.31 -17.74 -14.18
C GLU A 108 -10.57 -16.82 -12.99
N ARG A 109 -10.75 -17.44 -11.82
CA ARG A 109 -10.93 -16.75 -10.53
C ARG A 109 -9.71 -16.98 -9.67
N HIS A 110 -9.12 -15.88 -9.22
CA HIS A 110 -7.95 -15.93 -8.33
C HIS A 110 -8.41 -15.64 -6.92
N TRP A 111 -8.28 -16.61 -6.03
CA TRP A 111 -8.63 -16.43 -4.63
C TRP A 111 -7.47 -15.80 -3.88
N THR A 112 -7.78 -14.80 -3.05
CA THR A 112 -6.79 -14.09 -2.25
C THR A 112 -7.31 -13.82 -0.85
N MET A 113 -6.40 -13.83 0.11
CA MET A 113 -6.65 -13.40 1.47
C MET A 113 -6.20 -11.94 1.61
N ILE A 114 -7.14 -11.05 1.89
CA ILE A 114 -6.90 -9.61 1.94
C ILE A 114 -6.82 -9.14 3.38
N HIS A 115 -5.77 -8.39 3.68
CA HIS A 115 -5.64 -7.58 4.87
C HIS A 115 -5.54 -6.13 4.44
N ALA A 116 -6.21 -5.23 5.16
CA ALA A 116 -6.17 -3.81 4.86
C ALA A 116 -6.11 -3.00 6.16
N PHE A 117 -5.28 -1.97 6.17
CA PHE A 117 -5.01 -1.16 7.36
C PHE A 117 -5.19 0.31 7.01
N PRO A 118 -5.93 1.08 7.82
CA PRO A 118 -6.01 2.51 7.61
C PRO A 118 -4.73 3.17 8.11
N GLU A 119 -4.09 3.98 7.27
CA GLU A 119 -3.01 4.86 7.70
C GLU A 119 -3.51 6.30 7.70
N PHE A 120 -3.83 6.79 8.90
CA PHE A 120 -4.11 8.21 9.09
C PHE A 120 -2.82 8.86 9.54
N SER A 121 -2.13 9.56 8.63
CA SER A 121 -1.12 10.51 9.08
C SER A 121 -1.79 11.45 10.10
N PRO A 122 -1.19 11.70 11.28
CA PRO A 122 -1.62 12.85 12.07
C PRO A 122 -1.57 14.08 11.16
N PRO A 123 -2.48 15.07 11.34
CA PRO A 123 -2.42 16.30 10.57
C PRO A 123 -0.97 16.80 10.67
N ARG A 124 -0.28 16.92 9.52
CA ARG A 124 1.07 17.47 9.51
C ARG A 124 0.96 18.77 10.27
N HIS A 125 1.60 18.83 11.45
CA HIS A 125 1.73 20.08 12.17
C HIS A 125 2.27 21.09 11.14
N PRO A 126 1.64 22.26 10.94
CA PRO A 126 2.18 23.24 10.01
C PRO A 126 3.60 23.52 10.52
N LEU A 127 4.60 23.11 9.74
CA LEU A 127 5.99 23.39 10.06
C LEU A 127 6.08 24.91 10.27
N PRO A 128 6.41 25.41 11.47
CA PRO A 128 6.69 26.83 11.59
C PRO A 128 7.94 27.08 10.75
N HIS A 129 7.77 27.91 9.72
CA HIS A 129 8.84 28.46 8.91
C HIS A 129 9.80 29.28 9.78
N HIS A 130 10.66 28.68 10.60
CA HIS A 130 11.79 29.37 11.22
C HIS A 130 12.98 28.43 11.31
N ARG A 131 13.76 28.40 10.23
CA ARG A 131 15.20 28.11 10.29
C ARG A 131 15.85 29.19 11.18
N HIS A 132 16.06 28.88 12.46
CA HIS A 132 17.11 29.54 13.24
C HIS A 132 18.14 28.49 13.62
N LEU A 133 19.13 28.36 12.73
CA LEU A 133 20.35 27.62 12.96
C LEU A 133 21.19 28.42 13.96
N CYS A 134 21.10 28.11 15.26
CA CYS A 134 22.04 28.65 16.25
C CYS A 134 23.13 27.61 16.46
N ARG A 135 24.33 27.90 15.93
CA ARG A 135 25.52 27.05 16.05
C ARG A 135 26.43 27.67 17.11
N CYS A 136 26.68 26.97 18.21
CA CYS A 136 27.70 27.35 19.20
C CYS A 136 28.76 26.24 19.24
N HIS A 137 30.03 26.62 19.04
CA HIS A 137 31.20 25.80 19.36
C HIS A 137 31.84 26.35 20.64
N PRO A 138 32.28 25.52 21.58
CA PRO A 138 33.25 25.92 22.58
C PRO A 138 34.69 25.73 22.05
N ALA A 139 35.60 26.56 22.55
CA ALA A 139 37.04 26.56 22.27
C ALA A 139 37.76 25.32 22.82
#